data_AF-A0AAJ2JX71-F1
#
_entry.id   AF-A0AAJ2JX71-F1
#
_cell.length_a   1.000
_cell.length_b   1.000
_cell.length_c   1.000
_cell.angle_alpha   90.00
_cell.angle_beta   90.00
_cell.angle_gamma   90.00
#
_symmetry.space_group_name_H-M   'P 1'
#
loop_
_entity.id
_entity.type
_entity.pdbx_description
1 polymer ?
#
loop_
_entity_poly.entity_id
_entity_poly.type
_entity_poly.pdbx_seq_one_letter_code
_entity_poly.pdbx_strand_id
1 'polypeptide(L)'
;MGFLDVLKMKVEELVYFELDKGVTPIELASSIYEEDYTEVKIKRQFGNIHCSVQFFDAGFFNDRKVKHEYRYIYDCNNYLQEIHHVLNKKNSLLWSRADERAKLLNTIFEIASYTDKAQLVNFPIEGLPEGVRTHLRSIL
;
A
#
# COMPACT_ATOMS: atom_id res chain seq x y z
N MET A 1 -3.84 27.71 0.67
CA MET A 1 -2.65 26.86 0.93
C MET A 1 -1.79 26.94 -0.32
N GLY A 2 -0.50 27.29 -0.21
CA GLY A 2 0.36 27.42 -1.39
C GLY A 2 0.74 26.05 -1.96
N PHE A 3 1.07 25.96 -3.26
CA PHE A 3 1.53 24.70 -3.88
C PHE A 3 2.72 24.08 -3.14
N LEU A 4 3.63 24.92 -2.60
CA LEU A 4 4.74 24.47 -1.76
C LEU A 4 4.29 23.75 -0.49
N ASP A 5 3.24 24.24 0.18
CA ASP A 5 2.74 23.62 1.41
C ASP A 5 2.10 22.25 1.10
N VAL A 6 1.37 22.17 -0.02
CA VAL A 6 0.78 20.91 -0.48
C VAL A 6 1.87 19.92 -0.89
N LEU A 7 2.94 20.39 -1.54
CA LEU A 7 4.10 19.57 -1.90
C LEU A 7 4.78 18.99 -0.66
N LYS A 8 5.02 19.81 0.38
CA LYS A 8 5.58 19.35 1.66
C LYS A 8 4.72 18.25 2.27
N MET A 9 3.41 18.48 2.36
CA MET A 9 2.47 17.51 2.91
C MET A 9 2.48 16.18 2.13
N LYS A 10 2.51 16.23 0.80
CA LYS A 10 2.57 15.00 -0.03
C LYS A 10 3.90 14.26 0.07
N VAL A 11 4.99 14.99 0.24
CA VAL A 11 6.30 14.40 0.51
C VAL A 11 6.33 13.73 1.88
N GLU A 12 5.77 14.36 2.91
CA GLU A 12 5.62 13.74 4.24
C GLU A 12 4.77 12.47 4.15
N GLU A 13 3.64 12.50 3.43
CA GLU A 13 2.79 11.33 3.18
C GLU A 13 3.58 10.17 2.55
N LEU A 14 4.43 10.45 1.57
CA LEU A 14 5.31 9.44 0.97
C LEU A 14 6.32 8.89 1.99
N VAL A 15 6.93 9.74 2.82
CA VAL A 15 7.86 9.28 3.87
C VAL A 15 7.15 8.36 4.86
N TYR A 16 5.96 8.74 5.33
CA TYR A 16 5.15 7.89 6.20
C TYR A 16 4.80 6.56 5.52
N PHE A 17 4.41 6.60 4.25
CA PHE A 17 4.10 5.39 3.47
C PHE A 17 5.28 4.42 3.34
N GLU A 18 6.49 4.93 3.11
CA GLU A 18 7.72 4.12 3.01
C GLU A 18 8.14 3.51 4.35
N LEU A 19 7.79 4.17 5.46
CA LEU A 19 8.07 3.67 6.82
C LEU A 19 6.99 2.70 7.32
N ASP A 20 5.75 2.88 6.88
CA ASP A 20 4.63 2.02 7.24
C ASP A 20 4.85 0.60 6.68
N LYS A 21 4.65 -0.42 7.52
CA LYS A 21 4.74 -1.83 7.11
C LYS A 21 3.40 -2.39 6.63
N GLY A 22 2.30 -1.65 6.82
CA GLY A 22 0.94 -2.14 6.67
C GLY A 22 0.57 -3.15 7.75
N VAL A 23 -0.60 -3.77 7.60
CA VAL A 23 -1.09 -4.79 8.54
C VAL A 23 -0.12 -5.97 8.58
N THR A 24 0.35 -6.33 9.77
CA THR A 24 1.34 -7.39 9.98
C THR A 24 0.69 -8.78 9.97
N PRO A 25 1.47 -9.85 9.68
CA PRO A 25 0.94 -11.21 9.78
C PRO A 25 0.39 -11.58 11.16
N ILE A 26 0.90 -10.97 12.24
CA ILE A 26 0.44 -11.23 13.61
C ILE A 26 -0.93 -10.58 13.86
N GLU A 27 -1.12 -9.36 13.35
CA GLU A 27 -2.42 -8.69 13.41
C GLU A 27 -3.46 -9.48 12.61
N LEU A 28 -3.12 -9.96 11.42
CA LEU A 28 -3.99 -10.83 10.62
C LEU A 28 -4.26 -12.17 11.30
N ALA A 29 -3.27 -12.77 12.00
CA ALA A 29 -3.48 -14.00 12.75
C ALA A 29 -4.56 -13.83 13.82
N SER A 30 -4.61 -12.66 14.46
CA SER A 30 -5.59 -12.35 15.49
C SER A 30 -7.03 -12.28 14.97
N SER A 31 -7.23 -12.10 13.65
CA SER A 31 -8.58 -12.09 13.06
C SER A 31 -9.28 -13.45 13.17
N ILE A 32 -8.56 -14.54 13.47
CA ILE A 32 -9.17 -15.86 13.72
C ILE A 32 -10.12 -15.87 14.93
N TYR A 33 -9.98 -14.91 15.83
CA TYR A 33 -10.84 -14.77 17.00
C TYR A 33 -12.16 -14.04 16.69
N GLU A 34 -12.30 -13.46 15.49
CA GLU A 34 -13.54 -12.85 15.03
C GLU A 34 -14.48 -13.93 14.45
N GLU A 35 -15.79 -13.84 14.77
CA GLU A 35 -16.76 -14.91 14.51
C GLU A 35 -16.92 -15.28 13.03
N ASP A 36 -16.69 -14.32 12.12
CA ASP A 36 -16.90 -14.50 10.68
C ASP A 36 -15.74 -15.24 9.99
N TYR A 37 -14.54 -15.19 10.59
CA TYR A 37 -13.35 -15.78 10.00
C TYR A 37 -13.24 -17.26 10.36
N THR A 38 -13.06 -18.07 9.32
CA THR A 38 -13.02 -19.54 9.42
C THR A 38 -11.62 -20.11 9.36
N GLU A 39 -10.67 -19.38 8.78
CA GLU A 39 -9.30 -19.84 8.64
C GLU A 39 -8.33 -18.67 8.48
N VAL A 40 -7.19 -18.75 9.16
CA VAL A 40 -6.01 -17.94 8.87
C VAL A 40 -4.83 -18.87 8.57
N LYS A 41 -4.16 -18.64 7.44
CA LYS A 41 -2.96 -19.40 7.03
C LYS A 41 -1.80 -18.45 6.88
N ILE A 42 -0.65 -18.83 7.44
CA ILE A 42 0.61 -18.14 7.24
C ILE A 42 1.60 -19.15 6.67
N LYS A 43 2.22 -18.82 5.54
CA LYS A 43 3.25 -19.64 4.91
C LYS A 43 4.40 -18.76 4.44
N ARG A 44 5.62 -19.31 4.49
CA ARG A 44 6.78 -18.71 3.85
C ARG A 44 6.99 -19.39 2.49
N GLN A 45 7.09 -18.61 1.42
CA GLN A 45 7.24 -19.12 0.06
C GLN A 45 8.23 -18.24 -0.71
N PHE A 46 9.29 -18.85 -1.26
CA PHE A 46 10.34 -18.17 -2.03
C PHE A 46 10.94 -16.93 -1.33
N GLY A 47 11.09 -16.98 -0.01
CA GLY A 47 11.63 -15.88 0.80
C GLY A 47 10.57 -14.87 1.28
N ASN A 48 9.39 -14.86 0.68
CA ASN A 48 8.27 -14.00 1.04
C ASN A 48 7.35 -14.64 2.09
N ILE A 49 6.62 -13.83 2.83
CA ILE A 49 5.54 -14.30 3.71
C ILE A 49 4.22 -14.11 2.99
N HIS A 50 3.38 -15.12 3.03
CA HIS A 50 2.02 -15.07 2.54
C HIS A 50 1.09 -15.36 3.71
N CYS A 51 0.24 -14.41 4.05
CA CYS A 51 -0.85 -14.60 4.99
C CYS A 51 -2.17 -14.64 4.21
N SER A 52 -3.11 -15.49 4.60
CA SER A 52 -4.46 -15.47 4.04
C SER A 52 -5.50 -15.64 5.13
N VAL A 53 -6.54 -14.82 5.08
CA VAL A 53 -7.71 -14.91 5.95
C VAL A 53 -8.92 -15.33 5.12
N GLN A 54 -9.78 -16.19 5.67
CA GLN A 54 -10.92 -16.74 4.95
C GLN A 54 -12.19 -16.63 5.78
N PHE A 55 -13.28 -16.32 5.10
CA PHE A 55 -14.61 -16.25 5.69
C PHE A 55 -15.65 -16.70 4.65
N PHE A 56 -16.88 -16.91 5.13
CA PHE A 56 -18.01 -17.22 4.26
C PHE A 56 -19.03 -16.11 4.36
N ASP A 57 -19.49 -15.63 3.21
CA ASP A 57 -20.57 -14.66 3.13
C ASP A 57 -21.78 -15.30 2.43
N ALA A 58 -22.98 -14.94 2.88
CA ALA A 58 -24.21 -15.37 2.21
C ALA A 58 -24.45 -14.43 1.03
N GLY A 59 -24.47 -14.98 -0.19
CA GLY A 59 -24.75 -14.16 -1.36
C GLY A 59 -26.13 -13.50 -1.23
N PHE A 60 -26.24 -12.21 -1.57
CA PHE A 60 -27.48 -11.40 -1.49
C PHE A 60 -28.76 -12.07 -2.07
N PHE A 61 -28.60 -13.05 -2.97
CA PHE A 61 -29.71 -13.71 -3.67
C PHE A 61 -29.75 -15.23 -3.53
N ASN A 62 -28.83 -15.85 -2.77
CA ASN A 62 -28.77 -17.29 -2.62
C ASN A 62 -28.25 -17.65 -1.23
N ASP A 63 -28.93 -18.56 -0.54
CA ASP A 63 -28.48 -19.21 0.73
C ASP A 63 -27.17 -20.02 0.58
N ARG A 64 -26.49 -19.90 -0.57
CA ARG A 64 -25.18 -20.50 -0.80
C ARG A 64 -24.12 -19.61 -0.18
N LYS A 65 -23.50 -20.12 0.88
CA LYS A 65 -22.27 -19.58 1.46
C LYS A 65 -21.17 -19.55 0.39
N VAL A 66 -20.70 -18.36 0.04
CA VAL A 66 -19.58 -18.15 -0.86
C VAL A 66 -18.31 -18.03 -0.03
N LYS A 67 -17.23 -18.69 -0.47
CA LYS A 67 -15.93 -18.61 0.21
C LYS A 67 -15.17 -17.39 -0.29
N HIS A 68 -14.78 -16.53 0.64
CA HIS A 68 -13.90 -15.39 0.40
C HIS A 68 -12.53 -15.68 1.02
N GLU A 69 -11.47 -15.34 0.30
CA GLU A 69 -10.10 -15.41 0.81
C GLU A 69 -9.37 -14.11 0.46
N TYR A 70 -8.85 -13.39 1.47
CA TYR A 70 -7.92 -12.30 1.24
C TYR A 70 -6.50 -12.80 1.44
N ARG A 71 -5.61 -12.54 0.48
CA ARG A 71 -4.19 -12.93 0.53
C ARG A 71 -3.33 -11.68 0.63
N TYR A 72 -2.48 -11.66 1.65
CA TYR A 72 -1.54 -10.62 1.96
C TYR A 72 -0.13 -11.14 1.67
N ILE A 73 0.61 -10.45 0.82
CA ILE A 73 1.95 -10.85 0.39
C ILE A 73 2.95 -9.84 0.93
N TYR A 74 3.98 -10.34 1.60
CA TYR A 74 5.01 -9.54 2.24
C TYR A 74 6.38 -9.85 1.66
N ASP A 75 7.25 -8.84 1.63
CA ASP A 75 8.65 -9.02 1.30
C ASP A 75 9.46 -9.64 2.46
N CYS A 76 10.77 -9.80 2.26
CA CYS A 76 11.67 -10.33 3.28
C CYS A 76 11.85 -9.43 4.52
N ASN A 77 11.45 -8.16 4.44
CA ASN A 77 11.50 -7.17 5.51
C ASN A 77 10.15 -7.03 6.24
N ASN A 78 9.18 -7.88 5.91
CA ASN A 78 7.80 -7.88 6.42
C ASN A 78 6.98 -6.64 6.02
N TYR A 79 7.33 -5.96 4.94
CA TYR A 79 6.48 -4.91 4.37
C TYR A 79 5.41 -5.55 3.50
N LEU A 80 4.15 -5.16 3.73
CA LEU A 80 3.03 -5.55 2.88
C LEU A 80 3.23 -4.99 1.47
N GLN A 81 3.27 -5.89 0.49
CA GLN A 81 3.45 -5.58 -0.92
C GLN A 81 2.12 -5.60 -1.66
N GLU A 82 1.31 -6.62 -1.45
CA GLU A 82 0.07 -6.82 -2.21
C GLU A 82 -1.05 -7.41 -1.35
N ILE A 83 -2.28 -7.01 -1.66
CA ILE A 83 -3.50 -7.64 -1.17
C ILE A 83 -4.28 -8.14 -2.38
N HIS A 84 -4.63 -9.42 -2.36
CA HIS A 84 -5.48 -10.05 -3.36
C HIS A 84 -6.77 -10.55 -2.74
N HIS A 85 -7.87 -10.43 -3.48
CA HIS A 85 -9.12 -11.10 -3.17
C HIS A 85 -9.27 -12.31 -4.07
N VAL A 86 -9.54 -13.46 -3.43
CA VAL A 86 -9.80 -14.72 -4.10
C VAL A 86 -11.24 -15.10 -3.85
N LEU A 87 -12.02 -15.10 -4.94
CA LEU A 87 -13.42 -15.46 -4.95
C LEU A 87 -13.65 -16.56 -5.99
N ASN A 88 -14.12 -17.74 -5.57
CA ASN A 88 -14.38 -18.86 -6.48
C ASN A 88 -13.20 -19.17 -7.43
N LYS A 89 -11.97 -19.20 -6.90
CA LYS A 89 -10.70 -19.40 -7.63
C LYS A 89 -10.29 -18.25 -8.58
N LYS A 90 -11.09 -17.19 -8.72
CA LYS A 90 -10.67 -15.97 -9.41
C LYS A 90 -9.85 -15.13 -8.43
N ASN A 91 -8.68 -14.69 -8.89
CA ASN A 91 -7.79 -13.83 -8.12
C ASN A 91 -7.85 -12.41 -8.68
N SER A 92 -8.12 -11.43 -7.83
CA SER A 92 -8.11 -10.00 -8.18
C SER A 92 -7.20 -9.25 -7.23
N LEU A 93 -6.27 -8.47 -7.79
CA LEU A 93 -5.46 -7.53 -7.02
C LEU A 93 -6.37 -6.42 -6.49
N LEU A 94 -6.39 -6.24 -5.17
CA LEU A 94 -7.12 -5.14 -4.53
C LEU A 94 -6.23 -3.95 -4.23
N TRP A 95 -4.97 -4.22 -3.88
CA TRP A 95 -4.05 -3.20 -3.43
C TRP A 95 -2.61 -3.63 -3.69
N SER A 96 -1.77 -2.68 -4.09
CA SER A 96 -0.35 -2.87 -4.37
C SER A 96 0.44 -1.68 -3.83
N ARG A 97 1.48 -1.97 -3.05
CA ARG A 97 2.40 -0.96 -2.53
C ARG A 97 3.09 -0.19 -3.66
N ALA A 98 3.43 -0.89 -4.74
CA ALA A 98 4.05 -0.29 -5.91
C ALA A 98 3.10 0.70 -6.61
N ASP A 99 1.82 0.34 -6.74
CA ASP A 99 0.81 1.19 -7.40
C ASP A 99 0.50 2.42 -6.55
N GLU A 100 0.32 2.27 -5.24
CA GLU A 100 0.10 3.41 -4.33
C GLU A 100 1.31 4.35 -4.29
N ARG A 101 2.52 3.79 -4.24
CA ARG A 101 3.75 4.58 -4.34
C ARG A 101 3.80 5.37 -5.65
N ALA A 102 3.47 4.74 -6.77
CA ALA A 102 3.47 5.41 -8.07
C ALA A 102 2.44 6.55 -8.12
N LYS A 103 1.24 6.35 -7.57
CA LYS A 103 0.21 7.40 -7.46
C LYS A 103 0.72 8.60 -6.65
N LEU A 104 1.31 8.35 -5.48
CA LEU A 104 1.88 9.42 -4.64
C LEU A 104 2.99 10.19 -5.36
N LEU A 105 3.91 9.48 -6.01
CA LEU A 105 4.98 10.10 -6.79
C LEU A 105 4.43 10.96 -7.94
N ASN A 106 3.46 10.46 -8.69
CA ASN A 106 2.84 11.22 -9.78
C ASN A 106 2.17 12.49 -9.26
N THR A 107 1.47 12.43 -8.13
CA THR A 107 0.89 13.62 -7.50
C THR A 107 1.96 14.62 -7.05
N ILE A 108 3.07 14.15 -6.46
CA ILE A 108 4.20 15.01 -6.08
C ILE A 108 4.79 15.70 -7.31
N PHE A 109 5.00 14.97 -8.40
CA PHE A 109 5.56 15.50 -9.64
C PHE A 109 4.64 16.55 -10.29
N GLU A 110 3.34 16.26 -10.31
CA GLU A 110 2.33 17.19 -10.80
C GLU A 110 2.34 18.49 -9.99
N ILE A 111 2.30 18.43 -8.65
CA ILE A 111 2.32 19.63 -7.80
C ILE A 111 3.64 20.40 -7.97
N ALA A 112 4.76 19.69 -8.05
CA ALA A 112 6.06 20.31 -8.23
C ALA A 112 6.15 21.09 -9.56
N SER A 113 5.50 20.62 -10.62
CA SER A 113 5.44 21.32 -11.91
C SER A 113 4.70 22.66 -11.86
N TYR A 114 3.77 22.84 -10.91
CA TYR A 114 3.03 24.09 -10.68
C TYR A 114 3.63 24.96 -9.58
N THR A 115 4.69 24.52 -8.91
CA THR A 115 5.34 25.27 -7.83
C THR A 115 6.38 26.21 -8.40
N ASP A 116 6.44 27.45 -7.90
CA ASP A 116 7.44 28.43 -8.32
C ASP A 116 8.86 27.88 -8.09
N LYS A 117 9.71 27.96 -9.11
CA LYS A 117 11.11 27.49 -9.04
C LYS A 117 11.88 28.11 -7.88
N ALA A 118 11.68 29.39 -7.58
CA ALA A 118 12.35 30.06 -6.46
C ALA A 118 11.96 29.45 -5.10
N GLN A 119 10.76 28.88 -5.00
CA GLN A 119 10.30 28.17 -3.81
C GLN A 119 10.85 26.74 -3.75
N LEU A 120 11.00 26.08 -4.90
CA LEU A 120 11.56 24.73 -4.99
C LEU A 120 13.05 24.66 -4.66
N VAL A 121 13.84 25.69 -4.97
CA VAL A 121 15.30 25.73 -4.68
C VAL A 121 15.58 25.57 -3.19
N ASN A 122 14.67 26.05 -2.33
CA ASN A 122 14.80 25.96 -0.87
C ASN A 122 14.08 24.72 -0.29
N PHE A 123 13.56 23.84 -1.12
CA PHE A 123 12.89 22.62 -0.67
C PHE A 123 13.93 21.62 -0.14
N PRO A 124 13.73 20.98 1.02
CA PRO A 124 14.70 20.02 1.56
C PRO A 124 14.65 18.69 0.78
N ILE A 125 15.52 18.54 -0.23
CA ILE A 125 15.54 17.37 -1.13
C ILE A 125 16.41 16.22 -0.60
N GLU A 126 17.35 16.50 0.31
CA GLU A 126 18.36 15.53 0.73
C GLU A 126 17.78 14.36 1.54
N GLY A 127 16.67 14.56 2.25
CA GLY A 127 15.99 13.51 3.02
C GLY A 127 15.01 12.65 2.21
N LEU A 128 14.83 12.92 0.92
CA LEU A 128 13.75 12.32 0.13
C LEU A 128 14.16 11.00 -0.52
N PRO A 129 13.18 10.11 -0.80
CA PRO A 129 13.42 8.93 -1.62
C PRO A 129 14.08 9.31 -2.96
N GLU A 130 15.02 8.49 -3.43
CA GLU A 130 15.87 8.79 -4.59
C GLU A 130 15.08 9.19 -5.84
N GLY A 131 13.92 8.56 -6.08
CA GLY A 131 13.04 8.89 -7.20
C GLY A 131 12.48 10.32 -7.14
N VAL A 132 12.09 10.78 -5.94
CA VAL A 132 11.61 12.17 -5.74
C VAL A 132 12.77 13.14 -5.88
N ARG A 133 13.92 12.82 -5.28
CA ARG A 133 15.14 13.64 -5.35
C ARG A 133 15.58 13.86 -6.79
N THR A 134 15.61 12.81 -7.59
CA THR A 134 16.00 12.87 -9.00
C THR A 134 15.05 13.74 -9.81
N HIS A 135 13.74 13.58 -9.62
CA HIS A 135 12.75 14.37 -10.34
C HIS A 135 12.80 15.85 -9.95
N LEU A 136 12.83 16.17 -8.66
CA LEU A 136 12.92 17.56 -8.20
C LEU A 136 14.20 18.24 -8.69
N ARG A 137 15.33 17.53 -8.73
CA ARG A 137 16.58 18.05 -9.32
C ARG A 137 16.50 18.31 -10.82
N SER A 138 15.63 17.62 -11.55
CA SER A 138 15.48 17.81 -13.01
C SER A 138 14.63 19.03 -13.41
N ILE A 139 13.80 19.54 -12.48
CA ILE A 139 12.91 20.69 -12.72
C ILE A 139 13.43 22.01 -12.14
N LEU A 140 14.42 21.92 -11.23
CA LEU A 140 15.25 23.05 -10.76
C LEU A 140 16.15 23.55 -11.89
#